data_AF-A0A9E5F3C4-F1
#
_entry.id   AF-A0A9E5F3C4-F1
#
_cell.length_a   1.000
_cell.length_b   1.000
_cell.length_c   1.000
_cell.angle_alpha   90.00
_cell.angle_beta   90.00
_cell.angle_gamma   90.00
#
_symmetry.space_group_name_H-M   'P 1'
#
loop_
_entity.id
_entity.type
_entity.pdbx_description
1 polymer ?
#
loop_
_entity_poly.entity_id
_entity_poly.type
_entity_poly.pdbx_seq_one_letter_code
_entity_poly.pdbx_strand_id
1 'polypeptide(L)'
;MPVLPLLPMLAIAAQGFLFSLGTLLLGANLPGCLLGSALSSLWGVFQPLAILWVVYGAALGKTETENILLYFSRLLGNLFELSPDFLWKAVFIFSLTKAFVAMGLAWLGWMASYNEQELLDQKLLKWGLKGLSQRSAQKSPDSSPALGALKELFRPLFLIPFILTGVFFFFAEDSKATFIWKSLRPLAVTYLFFLAIRLFPVESWIKKRGLGGSALASALEFIEGKSGKNEKGGSSQL
;
A
#
# COMPACT_ATOMS: atom_id res chain seq x y z
N MET A 1 5.35 -17.08 18.41
CA MET A 1 4.12 -16.90 17.61
C MET A 1 4.53 -16.64 16.17
N PRO A 2 4.06 -17.42 15.18
CA PRO A 2 4.39 -17.19 13.77
C PRO A 2 3.79 -15.86 13.32
N VAL A 3 4.65 -14.90 12.97
CA VAL A 3 4.22 -13.58 12.49
C VAL A 3 3.65 -13.77 11.10
N LEU A 4 2.38 -13.40 10.88
CA LEU A 4 1.74 -13.54 9.58
C LEU A 4 2.47 -12.65 8.54
N PRO A 5 3.06 -13.20 7.47
CA PRO A 5 3.79 -12.43 6.44
C PRO A 5 2.89 -11.46 5.64
N LEU A 6 1.58 -11.49 5.88
CA LEU A 6 0.57 -10.64 5.24
C LEU A 6 0.47 -9.24 5.89
N LEU A 7 0.83 -9.13 7.18
CA LEU A 7 0.81 -7.86 7.92
C LEU A 7 1.69 -6.76 7.30
N PRO A 8 2.94 -7.02 6.90
CA PRO A 8 3.77 -5.99 6.26
C PRO A 8 3.19 -5.54 4.91
N MET A 9 2.56 -6.41 4.14
CA MET A 9 1.93 -6.03 2.87
C MET A 9 0.71 -5.13 3.09
N LEU A 10 -0.14 -5.48 4.07
CA LEU A 10 -1.29 -4.64 4.45
C LEU A 10 -0.84 -3.27 4.98
N ALA A 11 0.25 -3.24 5.75
CA ALA A 11 0.82 -2.00 6.27
C ALA A 11 1.26 -1.05 5.16
N ILE A 12 1.99 -1.56 4.16
CA ILE A 12 2.44 -0.77 3.00
C ILE A 12 1.23 -0.28 2.19
N ALA A 13 0.22 -1.12 1.98
CA ALA A 13 -0.98 -0.73 1.26
C ALA A 13 -1.76 0.38 1.98
N ALA A 14 -1.97 0.25 3.30
CA ALA A 14 -2.62 1.27 4.12
C ALA A 14 -1.81 2.58 4.17
N GLN A 15 -0.48 2.47 4.24
CA GLN A 15 0.42 3.62 4.20
C GLN A 15 0.29 4.41 2.88
N GLY A 16 0.22 3.70 1.74
CA GLY A 16 -0.02 4.31 0.42
C GLY A 16 -1.43 4.88 0.26
N PHE A 17 -2.44 4.19 0.80
CA PHE A 17 -3.83 4.68 0.82
C PHE A 17 -3.97 5.99 1.61
N LEU A 18 -3.37 6.08 2.81
CA LEU A 18 -3.41 7.27 3.64
C LEU A 18 -2.68 8.46 3.00
N PHE A 19 -1.57 8.20 2.31
CA PHE A 19 -0.91 9.23 1.51
C PHE A 19 -1.84 9.74 0.40
N SER A 20 -2.44 8.81 -0.35
CA SER A 20 -3.38 9.13 -1.43
C SER A 20 -4.59 9.90 -0.92
N LEU A 21 -5.10 9.56 0.27
CA LEU A 21 -6.21 10.26 0.92
C LEU A 21 -5.90 11.74 1.17
N GLY A 22 -4.67 12.08 1.59
CA GLY A 22 -4.25 13.48 1.74
C GLY A 22 -4.30 14.25 0.41
N THR A 23 -3.78 13.63 -0.66
CA THR A 23 -3.85 14.23 -2.02
C THR A 23 -5.26 14.23 -2.61
N LEU A 24 -6.14 13.34 -2.15
CA LEU A 24 -7.54 13.31 -2.57
C LEU A 24 -8.34 14.46 -1.95
N LEU A 25 -8.09 14.75 -0.66
CA LEU A 25 -8.82 15.77 0.09
C LEU A 25 -8.42 17.20 -0.30
N LEU A 26 -7.13 17.45 -0.54
CA LEU A 26 -6.60 18.80 -0.82
C LEU A 26 -6.06 18.97 -2.24
N GLY A 27 -6.20 17.95 -3.10
CA GLY A 27 -5.60 17.90 -4.44
C GLY A 27 -4.13 17.47 -4.43
N ALA A 28 -3.52 17.22 -5.61
CA ALA A 28 -2.08 16.96 -5.71
C ALA A 28 -1.26 18.26 -5.71
N ASN A 29 -1.62 19.14 -4.78
CA ASN A 29 -0.84 20.32 -4.45
C ASN A 29 0.01 20.02 -3.23
N LEU A 30 1.00 20.87 -2.96
CA LEU A 30 1.86 20.79 -1.79
C LEU A 30 1.10 20.53 -0.47
N PRO A 31 -0.02 21.22 -0.14
CA PRO A 31 -0.79 20.93 1.06
C PRO A 31 -1.32 19.48 1.14
N GLY A 32 -1.76 18.91 0.01
CA GLY A 32 -2.22 17.52 -0.06
C GLY A 32 -1.10 16.51 0.12
N CYS A 33 0.09 16.78 -0.44
CA CYS A 33 1.28 15.95 -0.21
C CYS A 33 1.77 16.02 1.24
N LEU A 34 1.73 17.20 1.87
CA LEU A 34 2.07 17.37 3.29
C LEU A 34 1.08 16.61 4.19
N LEU A 35 -0.23 16.75 3.95
CA LEU A 35 -1.24 16.02 4.70
C LEU A 35 -1.10 14.50 4.50
N GLY A 36 -0.91 14.06 3.25
CA GLY A 36 -0.72 12.66 2.91
C GLY A 36 0.51 12.06 3.60
N SER A 37 1.65 12.75 3.56
CA SER A 37 2.87 12.30 4.23
C SER A 37 2.73 12.23 5.75
N ALA A 38 2.04 13.20 6.37
CA ALA A 38 1.74 13.17 7.80
C ALA A 38 0.88 11.95 8.17
N LEU A 39 -0.26 11.74 7.48
CA LEU A 39 -1.15 10.60 7.72
C LEU A 39 -0.44 9.26 7.52
N SER A 40 0.31 9.14 6.43
CA SER A 40 1.12 7.98 6.09
C SER A 40 2.18 7.66 7.16
N SER A 41 2.82 8.69 7.71
CA SER A 41 3.82 8.54 8.78
C SER A 41 3.21 8.10 10.12
N LEU A 42 2.06 8.67 10.48
CA LEU A 42 1.31 8.35 11.70
C LEU A 42 0.80 6.91 11.70
N TRP A 43 0.45 6.37 10.52
CA TRP A 43 0.03 4.97 10.39
C TRP A 43 1.04 3.98 10.95
N GLY A 44 2.33 4.21 10.73
CA GLY A 44 3.37 3.31 11.25
C GLY A 44 3.40 3.24 12.78
N VAL A 45 2.94 4.28 13.49
CA VAL A 45 2.79 4.28 14.95
C VAL A 45 1.49 3.62 15.37
N PHE A 46 0.43 3.85 14.59
CA PHE A 46 -0.88 3.26 14.85
C PHE A 46 -0.95 1.76 14.55
N GLN A 47 -0.15 1.26 13.62
CA GLN A 47 -0.20 -0.13 13.17
C GLN A 47 0.02 -1.15 14.30
N PRO A 48 1.08 -1.06 15.14
CA PRO A 48 1.22 -1.94 16.30
C PRO A 48 0.04 -1.85 17.27
N LEU A 49 -0.49 -0.65 17.51
CA LEU A 49 -1.66 -0.44 18.38
C LEU A 49 -2.91 -1.08 17.81
N ALA A 50 -3.15 -0.96 16.51
CA ALA A 50 -4.25 -1.60 15.81
C ALA A 50 -4.14 -3.13 15.86
N ILE A 51 -2.92 -3.67 15.70
CA ILE A 51 -2.68 -5.12 15.81
C ILE A 51 -2.97 -5.59 17.24
N LEU A 52 -2.48 -4.89 18.25
CA LEU A 52 -2.79 -5.19 19.66
C LEU A 52 -4.30 -5.14 19.90
N TRP A 53 -4.98 -4.11 19.40
CA TRP A 53 -6.43 -3.98 19.52
C TRP A 53 -7.19 -5.11 18.81
N VAL A 54 -6.73 -5.58 17.64
CA VAL A 54 -7.35 -6.72 16.94
C VAL A 54 -7.10 -8.03 17.67
N VAL A 55 -5.89 -8.24 18.21
CA VAL A 55 -5.50 -9.48 18.89
C VAL A 55 -6.19 -9.62 20.24
N TYR A 56 -6.23 -8.55 21.03
CA TYR A 56 -6.79 -8.53 22.39
C TYR A 56 -8.24 -8.03 22.43
N GLY A 57 -8.75 -7.44 21.34
CA GLY A 57 -10.12 -6.95 21.20
C GLY A 57 -10.41 -5.66 21.98
N ALA A 58 -11.71 -5.30 22.05
CA ALA A 58 -12.22 -4.24 22.92
C ALA A 58 -12.13 -4.58 24.42
N ALA A 59 -11.73 -5.81 24.76
CA ALA A 59 -11.50 -6.28 26.13
C ALA A 59 -10.10 -5.91 26.65
N LEU A 60 -9.50 -4.83 26.15
CA LEU A 60 -8.37 -4.16 26.81
C LEU A 60 -8.89 -3.51 28.11
N GLY A 61 -9.15 -4.35 29.11
CA GLY A 61 -9.39 -3.91 30.47
C GLY A 61 -8.14 -3.22 31.03
N LYS A 62 -8.30 -2.48 32.12
CA LYS A 62 -7.20 -1.78 32.81
C LYS A 62 -6.00 -2.71 33.08
N THR A 63 -6.26 -3.96 33.40
CA THR A 63 -5.26 -5.00 33.70
C THR A 63 -4.37 -5.34 32.51
N GLU A 64 -4.92 -5.40 31.28
CA GLU A 64 -4.12 -5.72 30.10
C GLU A 64 -3.27 -4.53 29.64
N THR A 65 -3.78 -3.31 29.79
CA THR A 65 -2.99 -2.10 29.55
C THR A 65 -1.80 -2.01 30.51
N GLU A 66 -1.99 -2.42 31.77
CA GLU A 66 -0.89 -2.51 32.75
C GLU A 66 0.13 -3.57 32.34
N ASN A 67 -0.30 -4.76 31.88
CA ASN A 67 0.60 -5.80 31.39
C ASN A 67 1.45 -5.34 30.20
N ILE A 68 0.86 -4.61 29.25
CA ILE A 68 1.58 -4.05 28.10
C ILE A 68 2.60 -3.01 28.57
N LEU A 69 2.23 -2.12 29.49
CA LEU A 69 3.13 -1.14 30.10
C LEU A 69 4.30 -1.82 30.81
N LEU A 70 4.02 -2.88 31.57
CA LEU A 70 5.02 -3.65 32.32
C LEU A 70 5.96 -4.42 31.37
N TYR A 71 5.46 -4.88 30.23
CA TYR A 71 6.29 -5.44 29.17
C TYR A 71 7.25 -4.38 28.60
N PHE A 72 6.77 -3.18 28.28
CA PHE A 72 7.63 -2.10 27.78
C PHE A 72 8.62 -1.59 28.83
N SER A 73 8.24 -1.49 30.10
CA SER A 73 9.15 -1.07 31.17
C SER A 73 10.31 -2.06 31.37
N ARG A 74 10.01 -3.36 31.31
CA ARG A 74 11.03 -4.42 31.32
C ARG A 74 11.93 -4.35 30.09
N LEU A 75 11.36 -4.09 28.90
CA LEU A 75 12.12 -3.98 27.66
C LEU A 75 13.08 -2.78 27.68
N LEU A 76 12.69 -1.69 28.35
CA LEU A 76 13.51 -0.48 28.55
C LEU A 76 14.44 -0.59 29.77
N GLY A 77 14.56 -1.78 30.37
CA GLY A 77 15.55 -2.07 31.42
C GLY A 77 15.26 -1.43 32.77
N ASN A 78 13.98 -1.11 33.08
CA ASN A 78 13.58 -0.40 34.30
C ASN A 78 14.32 0.94 34.53
N LEU A 79 14.98 1.50 33.51
CA LEU A 79 15.71 2.77 33.63
C LEU A 79 14.77 3.98 33.83
N PHE A 80 13.47 3.80 33.55
CA PHE A 80 12.44 4.81 33.71
C PHE A 80 11.22 4.20 34.41
N GLU A 81 10.76 4.84 35.49
CA GLU A 81 9.43 4.60 36.04
C GLU A 81 8.39 5.17 35.07
N LEU A 82 7.97 4.33 34.12
CA LEU A 82 7.00 4.73 33.09
C LEU A 82 5.60 4.85 33.70
N SER A 83 5.26 6.06 34.13
CA SER A 83 3.87 6.42 34.38
C SER A 83 3.06 6.30 33.07
N PRO A 84 1.81 5.78 33.10
CA PRO A 84 0.94 5.73 31.93
C PRO A 84 0.79 7.08 31.23
N ASP A 85 0.73 8.17 32.00
CA ASP A 85 0.64 9.53 31.47
C ASP A 85 1.89 9.94 30.70
N PHE A 86 3.06 9.51 31.17
CA PHE A 86 4.33 9.77 30.49
C PHE A 86 4.40 9.00 29.17
N LEU A 87 3.94 7.75 29.14
CA LEU A 87 3.95 6.93 27.93
C LEU A 87 3.06 7.53 26.84
N TRP A 88 1.84 7.95 27.16
CA TRP A 88 0.97 8.62 26.20
C TRP A 88 1.54 9.94 25.69
N LYS A 89 2.14 10.74 26.58
CA LYS A 89 2.86 11.96 26.19
C LYS A 89 4.03 11.65 25.28
N ALA A 90 4.83 10.64 25.57
CA ALA A 90 5.97 10.23 24.77
C ALA A 90 5.54 9.75 23.38
N VAL A 91 4.51 8.90 23.29
CA VAL A 91 3.94 8.45 22.01
C VAL A 91 3.39 9.62 21.21
N PHE A 92 2.70 10.57 21.87
CA PHE A 92 2.17 11.77 21.22
C PHE A 92 3.29 12.65 20.66
N ILE A 93 4.30 12.98 21.48
CA ILE A 93 5.46 13.79 21.06
C ILE A 93 6.20 13.09 19.92
N PHE A 94 6.48 11.79 20.05
CA PHE A 94 7.15 11.00 19.01
C PHE A 94 6.34 11.01 17.69
N SER A 95 5.03 10.81 17.77
CA SER A 95 4.13 10.84 16.60
C SER A 95 4.14 12.20 15.92
N LEU A 96 4.10 13.28 16.72
CA LEU A 96 4.13 14.65 16.23
C LEU A 96 5.47 14.95 15.52
N THR A 97 6.60 14.65 16.17
CA THR A 97 7.94 14.83 15.58
C THR A 97 8.06 14.04 14.28
N LYS A 98 7.61 12.80 14.25
CA LYS A 98 7.67 11.94 13.06
C LYS A 98 6.78 12.48 11.92
N ALA A 99 5.62 13.04 12.23
CA ALA A 99 4.77 13.70 11.25
C ALA A 99 5.46 14.95 10.67
N PHE A 100 6.06 15.79 11.51
CA PHE A 100 6.82 16.97 11.05
C PHE A 100 8.02 16.59 10.18
N VAL A 101 8.78 15.55 10.55
CA VAL A 101 9.89 15.07 9.72
C VAL A 101 9.38 14.57 8.37
N ALA A 102 8.30 13.80 8.34
CA ALA A 102 7.71 13.33 7.08
C ALA A 102 7.21 14.48 6.19
N MET A 103 6.55 15.48 6.79
CA MET A 103 6.14 16.70 6.10
C MET A 103 7.34 17.49 5.56
N GLY A 104 8.42 17.61 6.35
CA GLY A 104 9.65 18.27 5.92
C GLY A 104 10.31 17.56 4.74
N LEU A 105 10.36 16.23 4.76
CA LEU A 105 10.85 15.43 3.63
C LEU A 105 9.95 15.56 2.40
N ALA A 106 8.63 15.56 2.57
CA ALA A 106 7.69 15.77 1.47
C ALA A 106 7.81 17.19 0.88
N TRP A 107 8.01 18.21 1.72
CA TRP A 107 8.30 19.57 1.28
C TRP A 107 9.60 19.65 0.49
N LEU A 108 10.68 19.06 1.01
CA LEU A 108 11.97 19.02 0.32
C LEU A 108 11.87 18.26 -0.99
N GLY A 109 11.16 17.13 -1.03
CA GLY A 109 10.91 16.39 -2.27
C GLY A 109 10.10 17.20 -3.29
N TRP A 110 9.12 17.96 -2.83
CA TRP A 110 8.36 18.87 -3.68
C TRP A 110 9.21 20.03 -4.20
N MET A 111 10.04 20.65 -3.37
CA MET A 111 10.93 21.75 -3.78
C MET A 111 12.06 21.26 -4.68
N ALA A 112 12.55 20.06 -4.42
CA ALA A 112 13.56 19.43 -5.25
C ALA A 112 13.04 19.16 -6.65
N SER A 113 11.69 19.21 -6.88
CA SER A 113 10.92 18.94 -8.10
C SER A 113 11.83 18.63 -9.27
N TYR A 114 12.42 17.46 -9.11
CA TYR A 114 13.33 16.88 -10.06
C TYR A 114 12.39 16.47 -11.16
N ASN A 115 12.70 16.84 -12.39
CA ASN A 115 11.89 16.49 -13.55
C ASN A 115 11.88 14.95 -13.66
N GLU A 116 10.96 14.30 -12.94
CA GLU A 116 10.93 12.84 -12.75
C GLU A 116 10.78 12.14 -14.09
N GLN A 117 10.07 12.78 -15.02
CA GLN A 117 9.97 12.36 -16.41
C GLN A 117 11.35 12.34 -17.08
N GLU A 118 12.18 13.35 -16.88
CA GLU A 118 13.54 13.42 -17.44
C GLU A 118 14.48 12.36 -16.83
N LEU A 119 14.37 12.09 -15.53
CA LEU A 119 15.22 11.10 -14.85
C LEU A 119 14.83 9.67 -15.18
N LEU A 120 13.52 9.36 -15.17
CA LEU A 120 13.01 8.07 -15.60
C LEU A 120 13.31 7.86 -17.08
N ASP A 121 13.02 8.82 -17.95
CA ASP A 121 13.28 8.67 -19.38
C ASP A 121 14.78 8.53 -19.63
N GLN A 122 15.65 9.38 -19.06
CA GLN A 122 17.09 9.25 -19.30
C GLN A 122 17.69 7.94 -18.78
N LYS A 123 17.33 7.48 -17.57
CA LYS A 123 17.95 6.27 -17.00
C LYS A 123 17.33 4.98 -17.55
N LEU A 124 16.01 4.93 -17.76
CA LEU A 124 15.35 3.74 -18.34
C LEU A 124 15.63 3.61 -19.84
N LEU A 125 15.75 4.70 -20.59
CA LEU A 125 16.20 4.64 -22.00
C LEU A 125 17.65 4.17 -22.09
N LYS A 126 18.53 4.59 -21.16
CA LYS A 126 19.94 4.16 -21.14
C LYS A 126 20.12 2.68 -20.80
N TRP A 127 19.25 2.10 -19.98
CA TRP A 127 19.34 0.67 -19.63
C TRP A 127 18.72 -0.27 -20.66
N GLY A 128 18.37 0.22 -21.86
CA GLY A 128 17.86 -0.63 -22.94
C GLY A 128 16.51 -1.29 -22.63
N LEU A 129 15.85 -0.87 -21.55
CA LEU A 129 14.56 -1.37 -21.08
C LEU A 129 13.38 -0.82 -21.89
N LYS A 130 13.60 -0.59 -23.19
CA LYS A 130 12.56 -0.20 -24.16
C LYS A 130 11.41 -1.23 -24.24
N GLY A 131 11.57 -2.45 -23.70
CA GLY A 131 10.55 -3.50 -23.73
C GLY A 131 9.71 -3.68 -22.46
N LEU A 132 10.11 -3.18 -21.28
CA LEU A 132 9.38 -3.47 -20.04
C LEU A 132 8.23 -2.49 -19.72
N SER A 133 8.24 -1.29 -20.29
CA SER A 133 7.19 -0.27 -20.05
C SER A 133 5.99 -0.35 -21.02
N GLN A 134 6.02 -1.29 -21.97
CA GLN A 134 5.02 -1.40 -23.05
C GLN A 134 4.09 -2.62 -22.93
N ARG A 135 4.05 -3.30 -21.77
CA ARG A 135 2.83 -3.99 -21.38
C ARG A 135 1.81 -2.92 -21.00
N SER A 136 1.28 -2.27 -22.04
CA SER A 136 0.09 -1.47 -21.93
C SER A 136 -0.94 -2.26 -21.14
N ALA A 137 -1.75 -1.55 -20.38
CA ALA A 137 -3.09 -2.01 -20.06
C ALA A 137 -3.82 -2.22 -21.40
N GLN A 138 -3.45 -3.26 -22.13
CA GLN A 138 -4.10 -3.69 -23.34
C GLN A 138 -5.44 -4.18 -22.82
N LYS A 139 -6.43 -3.30 -22.96
CA LYS A 139 -7.82 -3.48 -22.62
C LYS A 139 -8.28 -4.71 -23.40
N SER A 140 -8.09 -5.89 -22.81
CA SER A 140 -8.45 -7.15 -23.45
C SER A 140 -9.97 -7.09 -23.64
N PRO A 141 -10.46 -7.19 -24.88
CA PRO A 141 -11.87 -7.00 -25.18
C PRO A 141 -12.70 -8.06 -24.45
N ASP A 142 -13.78 -7.60 -23.80
CA ASP A 142 -14.95 -8.38 -23.37
C ASP A 142 -14.78 -9.60 -22.46
N SER A 143 -13.71 -9.70 -21.67
CA SER A 143 -13.71 -10.68 -20.57
C SER A 143 -14.52 -10.12 -19.38
N SER A 144 -15.50 -10.87 -18.88
CA SER A 144 -16.26 -10.49 -17.69
C SER A 144 -15.30 -10.12 -16.53
N PRO A 145 -15.63 -9.09 -15.71
CA PRO A 145 -14.76 -8.63 -14.62
C PRO A 145 -14.27 -9.76 -13.70
N ALA A 146 -15.15 -10.75 -13.45
CA ALA A 146 -14.83 -11.94 -12.66
C ALA A 146 -13.77 -12.83 -13.32
N LEU A 147 -13.89 -13.10 -14.63
CA LEU A 147 -12.97 -13.98 -15.34
C LEU A 147 -11.57 -13.36 -15.46
N GLY A 148 -11.51 -12.04 -15.59
CA GLY A 148 -10.24 -11.34 -15.59
C GLY A 148 -9.58 -11.31 -14.21
N ALA A 149 -10.35 -11.15 -13.12
CA ALA A 149 -9.82 -11.30 -11.75
C ALA A 149 -9.27 -12.72 -11.51
N LEU A 150 -9.96 -13.75 -12.03
CA LEU A 150 -9.49 -15.13 -12.00
C LEU A 150 -8.18 -15.29 -12.78
N LYS A 151 -8.08 -14.72 -14.00
CA LYS A 151 -6.85 -14.74 -14.81
C LYS A 151 -5.67 -14.04 -14.12
N GLU A 152 -5.94 -13.00 -13.32
CA GLU A 152 -4.94 -12.31 -12.51
C GLU A 152 -4.31 -13.23 -11.44
N LEU A 153 -5.12 -14.11 -10.80
CA LEU A 153 -4.62 -15.11 -9.84
C LEU A 153 -3.66 -16.13 -10.46
N PHE A 154 -3.78 -16.39 -11.76
CA PHE A 154 -2.88 -17.31 -12.47
C PHE A 154 -1.64 -16.61 -13.06
N ARG A 155 -1.39 -15.33 -12.74
CA ARG A 155 -0.16 -14.67 -13.18
C ARG A 155 1.06 -15.19 -12.41
N PRO A 156 2.22 -15.37 -13.08
CA PRO A 156 3.43 -15.88 -12.44
C PRO A 156 3.84 -15.07 -11.20
N LEU A 157 3.70 -13.74 -11.27
CA LEU A 157 4.00 -12.82 -10.17
C LEU A 157 3.16 -13.06 -8.90
N PHE A 158 1.94 -13.58 -9.03
CA PHE A 158 1.10 -13.96 -7.89
C PHE A 158 1.34 -15.42 -7.47
N LEU A 159 1.48 -16.32 -8.45
CA LEU A 159 1.70 -17.75 -8.20
C LEU A 159 2.97 -18.01 -7.40
N ILE A 160 4.08 -17.34 -7.71
CA ILE A 160 5.36 -17.54 -7.01
C ILE A 160 5.23 -17.30 -5.48
N PRO A 161 4.80 -16.11 -5.01
CA PRO A 161 4.63 -15.89 -3.57
C PRO A 161 3.53 -16.75 -2.95
N PHE A 162 2.46 -17.09 -3.70
CA PHE A 162 1.40 -17.98 -3.21
C PHE A 162 1.92 -19.41 -2.97
N ILE A 163 2.68 -19.96 -3.92
CA ILE A 163 3.32 -21.29 -3.78
C ILE A 163 4.31 -21.27 -2.62
N LEU A 164 5.16 -20.24 -2.51
CA LEU A 164 6.09 -20.08 -1.38
C LEU A 164 5.36 -20.06 -0.03
N THR A 165 4.23 -19.36 0.05
CA THR A 165 3.37 -19.34 1.23
C THR A 165 2.78 -20.71 1.52
N GLY A 166 2.36 -21.43 0.48
CA GLY A 166 1.90 -22.82 0.58
C GLY A 166 2.99 -23.75 1.10
N VAL A 167 4.21 -23.67 0.56
CA VAL A 167 5.36 -24.45 1.02
C VAL A 167 5.67 -24.13 2.48
N PHE A 168 5.68 -22.86 2.86
CA PHE A 168 5.91 -22.44 4.24
C PHE A 168 4.88 -23.05 5.19
N PHE A 169 3.58 -22.92 4.92
CA PHE A 169 2.56 -23.49 5.80
C PHE A 169 2.56 -25.02 5.80
N PHE A 170 2.95 -25.66 4.70
CA PHE A 170 3.12 -27.12 4.64
C PHE A 170 4.19 -27.61 5.63
N PHE A 171 5.27 -26.85 5.80
CA PHE A 171 6.32 -27.18 6.78
C PHE A 171 6.02 -26.68 8.20
N ALA A 172 5.22 -25.64 8.35
CA ALA A 172 4.94 -25.02 9.64
C ALA A 172 3.78 -25.66 10.42
N GLU A 173 2.93 -26.47 9.80
CA GLU A 173 1.72 -27.02 10.43
C GLU A 173 1.64 -28.54 10.43
N ASP A 174 1.22 -29.10 11.57
CA ASP A 174 1.13 -30.55 11.79
C ASP A 174 -0.13 -31.17 11.14
N SER A 175 -1.13 -30.34 10.80
CA SER A 175 -2.42 -30.79 10.23
C SER A 175 -2.64 -30.27 8.81
N LYS A 176 -2.76 -31.21 7.86
CA LYS A 176 -3.05 -30.93 6.44
C LYS A 176 -4.38 -30.19 6.22
N ALA A 177 -5.35 -30.35 7.13
CA ALA A 177 -6.65 -29.67 7.02
C ALA A 177 -6.54 -28.17 7.35
N THR A 178 -5.74 -27.82 8.36
CA THR A 178 -5.51 -26.43 8.77
C THR A 178 -4.74 -25.66 7.69
N PHE A 179 -3.80 -26.33 7.01
CA PHE A 179 -3.07 -25.82 5.86
C PHE A 179 -3.98 -25.34 4.71
N ILE A 180 -4.91 -26.20 4.28
CA ILE A 180 -5.83 -25.89 3.16
C ILE A 180 -6.69 -24.68 3.52
N TRP A 181 -7.24 -24.67 4.74
CA TRP A 181 -8.10 -23.59 5.17
C TRP A 181 -7.37 -22.25 5.30
N LYS A 182 -6.13 -22.27 5.79
CA LYS A 182 -5.32 -21.06 5.91
C LYS A 182 -4.84 -20.53 4.56
N SER A 183 -4.62 -21.40 3.58
CA SER A 183 -4.22 -21.00 2.22
C SER A 183 -5.39 -20.46 1.39
N LEU A 184 -6.61 -20.97 1.62
CA LEU A 184 -7.80 -20.52 0.90
C LEU A 184 -8.21 -19.08 1.26
N ARG A 185 -7.94 -18.64 2.49
CA ARG A 185 -8.28 -17.27 2.94
C ARG A 185 -7.53 -16.18 2.17
N PRO A 186 -6.18 -16.18 2.05
CA PRO A 186 -5.44 -15.24 1.21
C PRO A 186 -5.92 -15.27 -0.24
N LEU A 187 -6.14 -16.47 -0.80
CA LEU A 187 -6.60 -16.63 -2.18
C LEU A 187 -7.96 -15.92 -2.39
N ALA A 188 -8.91 -16.14 -1.47
CA ALA A 188 -10.23 -15.51 -1.52
C ALA A 188 -10.15 -13.98 -1.33
N VAL A 189 -9.33 -13.50 -0.39
CA VAL A 189 -9.15 -12.06 -0.15
C VAL A 189 -8.52 -11.39 -1.37
N THR A 190 -7.49 -11.98 -1.98
CA THR A 190 -6.87 -11.45 -3.19
C THR A 190 -7.85 -11.47 -4.37
N TYR A 191 -8.63 -12.54 -4.53
CA TYR A 191 -9.68 -12.59 -5.55
C TYR A 191 -10.69 -11.45 -5.39
N LEU A 192 -11.22 -11.27 -4.16
CA LEU A 192 -12.16 -10.20 -3.86
C LEU A 192 -11.55 -8.82 -4.09
N PHE A 193 -10.27 -8.63 -3.77
CA PHE A 193 -9.56 -7.38 -4.00
C PHE A 193 -9.42 -7.06 -5.49
N PHE A 194 -9.00 -8.03 -6.31
CA PHE A 194 -8.95 -7.86 -7.77
C PHE A 194 -10.33 -7.64 -8.38
N LEU A 195 -11.35 -8.34 -7.86
CA LEU A 195 -12.73 -8.14 -8.27
C LEU A 195 -13.22 -6.73 -7.92
N ALA A 196 -12.92 -6.24 -6.72
CA ALA A 196 -13.30 -4.90 -6.26
C ALA A 196 -12.65 -3.80 -7.11
N ILE A 197 -11.36 -3.92 -7.42
CA ILE A 197 -10.66 -2.98 -8.31
C ILE A 197 -11.29 -2.94 -9.70
N ARG A 198 -11.73 -4.08 -10.22
CA ARG A 198 -12.39 -4.16 -11.54
C ARG A 198 -13.85 -3.72 -11.52
N LEU A 199 -14.55 -3.92 -10.41
CA LEU A 199 -15.95 -3.51 -10.24
C LEU A 199 -16.10 -2.01 -9.98
N PHE A 200 -15.12 -1.40 -9.30
CA PHE A 200 -15.11 0.05 -9.09
C PHE A 200 -14.40 0.73 -10.26
N PRO A 201 -15.12 1.41 -11.18
CA PRO A 201 -14.50 2.21 -12.23
C PRO A 201 -13.90 3.48 -11.60
N VAL A 202 -12.73 3.33 -10.97
CA VAL A 202 -11.99 4.40 -10.30
C VAL A 202 -11.83 5.61 -11.24
N GLU A 203 -11.59 5.35 -12.53
CA GLU A 203 -11.52 6.35 -13.61
C GLU A 203 -12.79 7.22 -13.70
N SER A 204 -13.96 6.58 -13.73
CA SER A 204 -15.25 7.28 -13.83
C SER A 204 -15.55 8.10 -12.57
N TRP A 205 -15.12 7.59 -11.41
CA TRP A 205 -15.30 8.28 -10.13
C TRP A 205 -14.39 9.51 -9.99
N ILE A 206 -13.13 9.39 -10.40
CA ILE A 206 -12.14 10.48 -10.42
C ILE A 206 -12.58 11.58 -11.40
N LYS A 207 -13.01 11.20 -12.61
CA LYS A 207 -13.48 12.15 -13.63
C LYS A 207 -14.72 12.93 -13.17
N LYS A 208 -15.67 12.25 -12.50
CA LYS A 208 -16.86 12.91 -11.92
C LYS A 208 -16.55 13.90 -10.80
N ARG A 209 -15.45 13.69 -10.07
CA ARG A 209 -15.05 14.54 -8.93
C ARG A 209 -14.16 15.71 -9.35
N GLY A 210 -13.85 15.88 -10.65
CA GLY A 210 -12.96 16.95 -11.12
C GLY A 210 -11.51 16.81 -10.64
N LEU A 211 -11.11 15.61 -10.21
CA LEU A 211 -9.78 15.33 -9.65
C LEU A 211 -8.72 15.08 -10.73
N GLY A 212 -8.87 15.68 -11.92
CA GLY A 212 -7.94 15.53 -13.05
C GLY A 212 -6.51 15.95 -12.73
N GLY A 213 -6.33 16.85 -11.76
CA GLY A 213 -5.01 17.23 -11.25
C GLY A 213 -4.47 16.34 -10.12
N SER A 214 -5.14 15.26 -9.72
CA SER A 214 -4.64 14.37 -8.67
C SER A 214 -3.53 13.44 -9.18
N ALA A 215 -2.61 13.00 -8.32
CA ALA A 215 -1.54 12.07 -8.69
C ALA A 215 -2.10 10.76 -9.29
N LEU A 216 -3.31 10.37 -8.87
CA LEU A 216 -4.03 9.20 -9.38
C LEU A 216 -4.55 9.44 -10.81
N ALA A 217 -5.05 10.65 -11.10
CA ALA A 217 -5.44 11.05 -12.45
C ALA A 217 -4.24 11.16 -13.38
N SER A 218 -3.12 11.75 -12.94
CA SER A 218 -1.88 11.79 -13.72
C SER A 218 -1.30 10.40 -13.96
N ALA A 219 -1.39 9.48 -12.99
CA ALA A 219 -1.01 8.08 -13.18
C ALA A 219 -1.90 7.38 -14.22
N LEU A 220 -3.22 7.63 -14.19
CA LEU A 220 -4.15 7.10 -15.18
C LEU A 220 -3.92 7.69 -16.57
N GLU A 221 -3.74 9.00 -16.70
CA GLU A 221 -3.40 9.67 -17.97
C GLU A 221 -2.06 9.19 -18.53
N PHE A 222 -1.06 8.92 -17.69
CA PHE A 222 0.21 8.34 -18.12
C PHE A 222 0.02 6.92 -18.69
N ILE A 223 -0.91 6.14 -18.13
CA ILE A 223 -1.28 4.81 -18.62
C ILE A 223 -2.05 4.91 -19.95
N GLU A 224 -3.00 5.85 -20.06
CA GLU A 224 -3.83 6.03 -21.28
C GLU A 224 -3.10 6.73 -22.44
N GLY A 225 -2.31 7.77 -22.16
CA GLY A 225 -1.56 8.54 -23.16
C GLY A 225 -0.51 7.71 -23.91
N LYS A 226 -0.02 6.63 -23.30
CA LYS A 226 0.84 5.63 -23.98
C LYS A 226 0.06 4.73 -24.95
N SER A 227 -1.26 4.62 -24.82
CA SER A 227 -2.10 3.80 -25.70
C SER A 227 -2.39 4.47 -27.05
N GLY A 228 -2.57 5.80 -27.08
CA GLY A 228 -2.96 6.53 -28.30
C GLY A 228 -1.82 6.79 -29.30
N LYS A 229 -0.55 6.75 -28.86
CA LYS A 229 0.61 7.06 -29.74
C LYS A 229 1.08 5.86 -30.58
N ASN A 230 0.66 4.64 -30.24
CA ASN A 230 1.07 3.42 -30.94
C ASN A 230 0.24 3.11 -32.21
N GLU A 231 -0.93 3.74 -32.42
CA GLU A 231 -1.78 3.43 -33.59
C GLU A 231 -1.50 4.29 -34.83
N LYS A 232 -0.81 5.44 -34.70
CA LYS A 232 -0.54 6.33 -35.85
C LYS A 232 0.78 6.06 -36.60
N GLY A 233 1.57 5.07 -36.17
CA GLY A 233 2.89 4.76 -36.75
C GLY A 233 2.91 3.62 -37.79
N GLY A 234 1.78 2.95 -38.06
CA GLY A 234 1.75 1.69 -38.82
C GLY A 234 1.24 1.74 -40.27
N SER A 235 0.73 2.88 -40.76
CA SER A 235 -0.01 2.92 -42.05
C SER A 235 0.59 3.88 -43.08
N SER A 236 1.91 3.81 -43.31
CA SER A 236 2.53 4.47 -44.46
C SER A 236 3.75 3.70 -44.96
N GLN A 237 3.53 2.44 -45.38
CA GLN A 237 4.30 1.79 -46.44
C GLN A 237 3.44 0.68 -47.04
N LEU A 238 2.63 1.04 -48.05
CA LEU A 238 2.29 0.22 -49.22
C LEU A 238 1.87 1.18 -50.34
#